data_AF-A0A7C6RTB1-F1
#
_entry.id   AF-A0A7C6RTB1-F1
#
_cell.length_a   1.000
_cell.length_b   1.000
_cell.length_c   1.000
_cell.angle_alpha   90.00
_cell.angle_beta   90.00
_cell.angle_gamma   90.00
#
_symmetry.space_group_name_H-M   'P 1'
#
loop_
_entity.id
_entity.type
_entity.pdbx_description
1 polymer ?
#
loop_
_entity_poly.entity_id
_entity_poly.type
_entity_poly.pdbx_seq_one_letter_code
_entity_poly.pdbx_strand_id
1 'polypeptide(L)'
;MNTGLFRKSALERVSSPEQLNEYIKVTNPGVWGVLLACLVLLAAVGFWAVYGSIPDTIHAFGIIFPEHGVAQVVPAAGGRITNMRVRVGDYVRVGQILAVIPQEDLIRRINDARNQPEPDEELIAGLMAEYERKSLVLSPVSGVVLSARRTDETVTETEVIATIVKMEEYADQHQVITYVPIAVAQRLKEGMEVQVSPEFAPREKFGFIYGHITGIGTYPVSEEDILAVVGSMQYAQRLLPNENSVEVRVTLAVDPASPNGVRWSSDKGKNLTLPLGTYCRLQIVVQNYRPIQLML
;
A
#
# COMPACT_ATOMS: atom_id res chain seq x y z
N MET A 1 -39.35 60.10 81.18
CA MET A 1 -40.26 59.02 80.72
C MET A 1 -40.39 59.14 79.20
N ASN A 2 -40.11 58.04 78.49
CA ASN A 2 -40.55 57.66 77.13
C ASN A 2 -40.30 58.64 75.94
N THR A 3 -39.82 58.23 74.77
CA THR A 3 -39.61 56.89 74.19
C THR A 3 -38.76 57.05 72.94
N GLY A 4 -37.81 56.12 72.73
CA GLY A 4 -37.04 56.01 71.49
C GLY A 4 -37.96 55.73 70.30
N LEU A 5 -37.97 56.65 69.33
CA LEU A 5 -38.77 56.57 68.12
C LEU A 5 -37.91 56.52 66.85
N PHE A 6 -36.61 56.25 66.99
CA PHE A 6 -35.71 55.96 65.88
C PHE A 6 -35.22 54.52 65.99
N ARG A 7 -35.70 53.70 65.07
CA ARG A 7 -35.33 52.30 64.85
C ARG A 7 -33.81 52.22 64.66
N LYS A 8 -33.12 51.62 65.64
CA LYS A 8 -31.64 51.41 65.64
C LYS A 8 -31.12 50.81 64.33
N SER A 9 -31.93 50.03 63.62
CA SER A 9 -31.57 49.41 62.32
C SER A 9 -31.45 50.39 61.14
N ALA A 10 -31.88 51.65 61.27
CA ALA A 10 -31.75 52.66 60.22
C ALA A 10 -30.54 53.59 60.43
N LEU A 11 -30.06 53.75 61.67
CA LEU A 11 -28.94 54.63 61.99
C LEU A 11 -27.57 53.95 61.78
N GLU A 12 -27.50 52.62 61.91
CA GLU A 12 -26.28 51.84 61.63
C GLU A 12 -25.94 51.73 60.13
N ARG A 13 -26.89 52.03 59.23
CA ARG A 13 -26.67 51.91 57.77
C ARG A 13 -26.10 53.18 57.13
N VAL A 14 -25.94 54.27 57.89
CA VAL A 14 -25.52 55.59 57.36
C VAL A 14 -24.08 55.96 57.75
N SER A 15 -23.47 55.28 58.72
CA SER A 15 -22.10 55.55 59.20
C SER A 15 -21.08 54.47 58.84
N SER A 16 -21.24 53.82 57.68
CA SER A 16 -20.17 53.03 57.06
C SER A 16 -19.97 53.52 55.64
N PRO A 17 -19.27 54.66 55.46
CA PRO A 17 -18.78 55.04 54.16
C PRO A 17 -17.79 53.96 53.71
N GLU A 18 -17.96 53.49 52.49
CA GLU A 18 -16.88 52.90 51.72
C GLU A 18 -16.30 51.56 52.21
N GLN A 19 -16.95 50.48 51.78
CA GLN A 19 -16.19 49.36 51.19
C GLN A 19 -15.61 49.75 49.80
N LEU A 20 -15.18 51.00 49.61
CA LEU A 20 -14.28 51.36 48.50
C LEU A 20 -12.84 50.93 48.80
N ASN A 21 -12.58 50.49 50.03
CA ASN A 21 -11.29 49.99 50.51
C ASN A 21 -11.29 48.48 50.74
N GLU A 22 -12.13 47.71 50.04
CA GLU A 22 -11.62 46.42 49.58
C GLU A 22 -10.57 46.79 48.52
N TYR A 23 -9.37 47.17 49.02
CA TYR A 23 -8.17 47.08 48.23
C TYR A 23 -8.28 45.70 47.61
N ILE A 24 -8.50 45.65 46.30
CA ILE A 24 -8.03 44.55 45.47
C ILE A 24 -6.64 44.33 46.05
N LYS A 25 -6.46 43.30 46.89
CA LYS A 25 -5.14 42.97 47.41
C LYS A 25 -4.39 42.62 46.16
N VAL A 26 -3.69 43.62 45.62
CA VAL A 26 -3.02 43.56 44.33
C VAL A 26 -1.97 42.49 44.52
N THR A 27 -2.37 41.30 44.06
CA THR A 27 -1.52 40.16 43.81
C THR A 27 -0.85 39.58 45.05
N ASN A 28 -1.55 38.68 45.76
CA ASN A 28 -0.92 37.70 46.66
C ASN A 28 0.31 37.10 45.94
N PRO A 29 1.51 36.99 46.56
CA PRO A 29 2.73 36.52 45.89
C PRO A 29 2.57 35.20 45.11
N GLY A 30 1.64 34.33 45.53
CA GLY A 30 1.29 33.11 44.78
C GLY A 30 0.64 33.38 43.41
N VAL A 31 -0.13 34.46 43.26
CA VAL A 31 -0.77 34.86 42.00
C VAL A 31 0.25 35.30 40.95
N TRP A 32 1.39 35.89 41.36
CA TRP A 32 2.50 36.16 40.44
C TRP A 32 3.12 34.87 39.90
N GLY A 33 3.24 33.83 40.72
CA GLY A 33 3.68 32.51 40.28
C GLY A 33 2.74 31.88 39.26
N VAL A 34 1.42 31.97 39.51
CA VAL A 34 0.39 31.50 38.56
C VAL A 34 0.43 32.31 37.26
N LEU A 35 0.54 33.64 37.34
CA LEU A 35 0.65 34.51 36.16
C LEU A 35 1.90 34.21 35.34
N LEU A 36 3.05 34.00 35.99
CA LEU A 36 4.28 33.63 35.30
C LEU A 36 4.18 32.25 34.67
N ALA A 37 3.57 31.28 35.34
CA ALA A 37 3.30 29.96 34.77
C ALA A 37 2.38 30.06 33.53
N CYS A 38 1.32 30.85 33.59
CA CYS A 38 0.46 31.14 32.44
C CYS A 38 1.21 31.83 31.30
N LEU A 39 2.06 32.83 31.60
CA LEU A 39 2.89 33.52 30.61
C LEU A 39 3.87 32.56 29.93
N VAL A 40 4.55 31.72 30.70
CA VAL A 40 5.47 30.69 30.16
C VAL A 40 4.72 29.69 29.30
N LEU A 41 3.53 29.26 29.72
CA LEU A 41 2.70 28.36 28.93
C LEU A 41 2.26 29.01 27.61
N LEU A 42 1.83 30.28 27.64
CA LEU A 42 1.50 31.03 26.42
C LEU A 42 2.71 31.22 25.51
N ALA A 43 3.88 31.52 26.08
CA ALA A 43 5.13 31.62 25.33
C ALA A 43 5.54 30.28 24.70
N ALA A 44 5.36 29.16 25.41
CA ALA A 44 5.63 27.83 24.89
C ALA A 44 4.66 27.45 23.76
N VAL A 45 3.37 27.75 23.90
CA VAL A 45 2.37 27.54 22.83
C VAL A 45 2.66 28.45 21.64
N GLY A 46 2.99 29.72 21.85
CA GLY A 46 3.36 30.65 20.78
C GLY A 46 4.63 30.23 20.05
N PHE A 47 5.65 29.78 20.80
CA PHE A 47 6.87 29.22 20.23
C PHE A 47 6.57 27.95 19.42
N TRP A 48 5.79 27.01 19.96
CA TRP A 48 5.37 25.82 19.23
C TRP A 48 4.50 26.16 18.02
N ALA A 49 3.67 27.21 18.07
CA ALA A 49 2.86 27.61 16.92
C ALA A 49 3.68 28.19 15.76
N VAL A 50 4.82 28.82 16.05
CA VAL A 50 5.74 29.40 15.06
C VAL A 50 6.75 28.37 14.55
N TYR A 51 7.30 27.54 15.44
CA TYR A 51 8.38 26.59 15.12
C TYR A 51 7.90 25.16 14.93
N GLY A 52 6.69 24.82 15.36
CA GLY A 52 6.09 23.53 15.15
C GLY A 52 5.77 23.29 13.68
N SER A 53 5.73 22.01 13.30
CA SER A 53 5.32 21.56 11.98
C SER A 53 4.22 20.51 12.14
N ILE A 54 3.08 20.75 11.50
CA ILE A 54 2.00 19.79 11.37
C ILE A 54 2.01 19.27 9.93
N PRO A 55 2.35 18.00 9.70
CA PRO A 55 2.29 17.42 8.36
C PRO A 55 0.83 17.28 7.93
N ASP A 56 0.51 17.79 6.75
CA ASP A 56 -0.73 17.47 6.04
C ASP A 56 -0.53 16.13 5.32
N THR A 57 -1.29 15.12 5.73
CA THR A 57 -1.15 13.76 5.25
C THR A 57 -2.42 13.27 4.57
N ILE A 58 -2.25 12.70 3.37
CA ILE A 58 -3.31 11.98 2.68
C ILE A 58 -3.22 10.51 3.09
N HIS A 59 -4.34 9.95 3.52
CA HIS A 59 -4.47 8.53 3.77
C HIS A 59 -4.89 7.81 2.51
N ALA A 60 -4.18 6.74 2.17
CA ALA A 60 -4.53 5.87 1.05
C ALA A 60 -4.36 4.40 1.44
N PHE A 61 -5.02 3.53 0.69
CA PHE A 61 -4.91 2.09 0.85
C PHE A 61 -4.21 1.49 -0.36
N GLY A 62 -3.28 0.58 -0.13
CA GLY A 62 -2.48 0.00 -1.20
C GLY A 62 -2.06 -1.43 -0.92
N ILE A 63 -1.35 -2.00 -1.88
CA ILE A 63 -0.87 -3.37 -1.83
C ILE A 63 0.61 -3.42 -2.21
N ILE A 64 1.38 -4.26 -1.53
CA ILE A 64 2.76 -4.54 -1.94
C ILE A 64 2.71 -5.42 -3.18
N PHE A 65 3.27 -4.92 -4.29
CA PHE A 65 3.27 -5.62 -5.57
C PHE A 65 4.52 -5.25 -6.38
N PRO A 66 5.07 -6.16 -7.21
CA PRO A 66 6.19 -5.85 -8.13
C PRO A 66 5.87 -4.69 -9.08
N GLU A 67 6.93 -3.99 -9.51
CA GLU A 67 6.84 -2.88 -10.47
C GLU A 67 6.20 -3.30 -11.80
N HIS A 68 6.68 -4.41 -12.36
CA HIS A 68 6.31 -4.88 -13.70
C HIS A 68 5.00 -5.67 -13.76
N GLY A 69 4.25 -5.72 -12.65
CA GLY A 69 2.98 -6.43 -12.53
C GLY A 69 3.11 -7.95 -12.68
N VAL A 70 2.05 -8.58 -13.16
CA VAL A 70 2.04 -10.02 -13.45
C VAL A 70 2.15 -10.34 -14.94
N ALA A 71 2.58 -11.55 -15.25
CA ALA A 71 2.39 -12.20 -16.54
C ALA A 71 1.37 -13.32 -16.37
N GLN A 72 0.31 -13.28 -17.18
CA GLN A 72 -0.62 -14.40 -17.29
C GLN A 72 -0.11 -15.37 -18.36
N VAL A 73 -0.10 -16.65 -18.02
CA VAL A 73 0.30 -17.72 -18.95
C VAL A 73 -0.96 -18.40 -19.47
N VAL A 74 -1.17 -18.28 -20.77
CA VAL A 74 -2.28 -18.88 -21.50
C VAL A 74 -1.71 -19.98 -22.41
N PRO A 75 -2.32 -21.17 -22.46
CA PRO A 75 -1.80 -22.27 -23.26
C PRO A 75 -2.07 -22.02 -24.75
N ALA A 76 -1.16 -22.47 -25.60
CA ALA A 76 -1.28 -22.32 -27.06
C ALA A 76 -2.35 -23.26 -27.68
N ALA A 77 -2.78 -24.28 -26.93
CA ALA A 77 -3.82 -25.21 -27.31
C ALA A 77 -4.62 -25.64 -26.07
N GLY A 78 -5.92 -25.81 -26.23
CA GLY A 78 -6.77 -26.35 -25.18
C GLY A 78 -6.48 -27.84 -24.91
N GLY A 79 -6.85 -28.32 -23.72
CA GLY A 79 -6.71 -29.72 -23.35
C GLY A 79 -6.65 -29.94 -21.84
N ARG A 80 -6.41 -31.20 -21.45
CA ARG A 80 -6.28 -31.57 -20.03
C ARG A 80 -4.84 -31.43 -19.57
N ILE A 81 -4.63 -30.70 -18.49
CA ILE A 81 -3.32 -30.55 -17.84
C ILE A 81 -2.92 -31.90 -17.26
N THR A 82 -1.90 -32.54 -17.83
CA THR A 82 -1.44 -33.86 -17.35
C THR A 82 -0.45 -33.73 -16.21
N ASN A 83 0.34 -32.66 -16.18
CA ASN A 83 1.29 -32.43 -15.10
C ASN A 83 1.58 -30.94 -14.93
N MET A 84 1.27 -30.40 -13.75
CA MET A 84 1.66 -29.06 -13.33
C MET A 84 2.97 -29.16 -12.52
N ARG A 85 4.08 -28.64 -13.07
CA ARG A 85 5.42 -28.73 -12.49
C ARG A 85 5.76 -27.64 -11.48
N VAL A 86 4.85 -26.70 -11.26
CA VAL A 86 5.05 -25.55 -10.39
C VAL A 86 3.93 -25.43 -9.36
N ARG A 87 4.24 -24.83 -8.22
CA ARG A 87 3.30 -24.49 -7.15
C ARG A 87 3.32 -23.01 -6.88
N VAL A 88 2.26 -22.52 -6.24
CA VAL A 88 2.19 -21.14 -5.75
C VAL A 88 3.34 -20.89 -4.78
N GLY A 89 4.09 -19.82 -5.02
CA GLY A 89 5.29 -19.44 -4.27
C GLY A 89 6.61 -19.92 -4.89
N ASP A 90 6.60 -20.80 -5.90
CA ASP A 90 7.83 -21.24 -6.57
C ASP A 90 8.40 -20.13 -7.46
N TYR A 91 9.74 -20.02 -7.48
CA TYR A 91 10.43 -19.17 -8.45
C TYR A 91 10.64 -19.92 -9.77
N VAL A 92 10.30 -19.27 -10.88
CA VAL A 92 10.42 -19.79 -12.24
C VAL A 92 11.26 -18.86 -13.12
N ARG A 93 11.95 -19.43 -14.11
CA ARG A 93 12.73 -18.69 -15.10
C ARG A 93 12.01 -18.62 -16.45
N VAL A 94 12.33 -17.62 -17.27
CA VAL A 94 11.91 -17.57 -18.68
C VAL A 94 12.22 -18.91 -19.36
N GLY A 95 11.25 -19.46 -20.07
CA GLY A 95 11.36 -20.74 -20.78
C GLY A 95 11.23 -21.99 -19.91
N GLN A 96 11.08 -21.86 -18.59
CA GLN A 96 10.86 -23.00 -17.70
C GLN A 96 9.49 -23.64 -17.97
N ILE A 97 9.43 -24.97 -18.00
CA ILE A 97 8.19 -25.73 -18.19
C ILE A 97 7.32 -25.59 -16.94
N LEU A 98 6.12 -25.03 -17.12
CA LEU A 98 5.11 -24.89 -16.06
C LEU A 98 4.14 -26.08 -16.08
N ALA A 99 3.64 -26.43 -17.26
CA ALA A 99 2.65 -27.48 -17.44
C ALA A 99 2.84 -28.22 -18.76
N VAL A 100 2.27 -29.43 -18.83
CA VAL A 100 2.19 -30.23 -20.07
C VAL A 100 0.73 -30.55 -20.39
N ILE A 101 0.30 -30.20 -21.59
CA ILE A 101 -1.04 -30.44 -22.14
C ILE A 101 -0.88 -31.33 -23.39
N PRO A 102 -1.02 -32.65 -23.28
CA PRO A 102 -0.85 -33.55 -24.43
C PRO A 102 -1.85 -33.26 -25.54
N GLN A 103 -1.36 -33.29 -26.78
CA GLN A 103 -2.18 -33.11 -27.98
C GLN A 103 -2.32 -34.47 -28.69
N GLU A 104 -3.38 -35.22 -28.36
CA GLU A 104 -3.57 -36.59 -28.85
C GLU A 104 -3.55 -36.69 -30.38
N ASP A 105 -4.15 -35.73 -31.07
CA ASP A 105 -4.17 -35.70 -32.53
C ASP A 105 -2.76 -35.54 -33.14
N LEU A 106 -1.91 -34.72 -32.53
CA LEU A 106 -0.52 -34.56 -32.97
C LEU A 106 0.29 -35.83 -32.68
N ILE A 107 0.09 -36.46 -31.53
CA ILE A 107 0.76 -37.73 -31.19
C ILE A 107 0.40 -38.82 -32.21
N ARG A 108 -0.88 -38.92 -32.59
CA ARG A 108 -1.34 -39.88 -33.62
C ARG A 108 -0.65 -39.61 -34.96
N ARG A 109 -0.66 -38.36 -35.44
CA ARG A 109 0.00 -37.98 -36.71
C ARG A 109 1.50 -38.26 -36.71
N ILE A 110 2.18 -37.99 -35.59
CA ILE A 110 3.62 -38.29 -35.43
C ILE A 110 3.86 -39.79 -35.52
N ASN A 111 3.04 -40.60 -34.84
CA ASN A 111 3.16 -42.06 -34.88
C ASN A 111 2.85 -42.62 -36.28
N ASP A 112 1.81 -42.13 -36.93
CA ASP A 112 1.44 -42.54 -38.29
C ASP A 112 2.55 -42.21 -39.29
N ALA A 113 3.13 -41.01 -39.23
CA ALA A 113 4.26 -40.61 -40.08
C ALA A 113 5.52 -41.47 -39.82
N ARG A 114 5.81 -41.80 -38.56
CA ARG A 114 6.95 -42.67 -38.19
C ARG A 114 6.80 -44.12 -38.62
N ASN A 115 5.56 -44.60 -38.79
CA ASN A 115 5.27 -45.99 -39.17
C ASN A 115 5.19 -46.22 -40.69
N GLN A 116 5.38 -45.18 -41.51
CA GLN A 116 5.39 -45.32 -42.96
C GLN A 116 6.66 -46.06 -43.45
N PRO A 117 6.58 -46.79 -44.59
CA PRO A 117 7.73 -47.54 -45.13
C PRO A 117 8.95 -46.66 -45.46
N GLU A 118 8.70 -45.43 -45.89
CA GLU A 118 9.70 -44.38 -46.10
C GLU A 118 9.29 -43.17 -45.27
N PRO A 119 9.78 -43.05 -44.01
CA PRO A 119 9.39 -41.95 -43.15
C PRO A 119 10.00 -40.63 -43.64
N ASP A 120 9.13 -39.63 -43.83
CA ASP A 120 9.54 -38.27 -44.13
C ASP A 120 10.05 -37.58 -42.84
N GLU A 121 11.37 -37.49 -42.71
CA GLU A 121 12.02 -36.89 -41.54
C GLU A 121 11.70 -35.40 -41.38
N GLU A 122 11.50 -34.67 -42.48
CA GLU A 122 11.19 -33.23 -42.45
C GLU A 122 9.77 -33.00 -41.92
N LEU A 123 8.82 -33.82 -42.38
CA LEU A 123 7.45 -33.81 -41.85
C LEU A 123 7.41 -34.20 -40.37
N ILE A 124 8.13 -35.25 -39.95
CA ILE A 124 8.18 -35.68 -38.55
C ILE A 124 8.78 -34.56 -37.67
N ALA A 125 9.88 -33.94 -38.10
CA ALA A 125 10.48 -32.83 -37.38
C ALA A 125 9.52 -31.64 -37.24
N GLY A 126 8.78 -31.31 -38.30
CA GLY A 126 7.76 -30.26 -38.28
C GLY A 126 6.62 -30.56 -37.29
N LEU A 127 6.09 -31.80 -37.31
CA LEU A 127 5.04 -32.23 -36.39
C LEU A 127 5.52 -32.26 -34.93
N MET A 128 6.76 -32.67 -34.68
CA MET A 128 7.36 -32.64 -33.34
C MET A 128 7.52 -31.21 -32.82
N ALA A 129 8.01 -30.28 -33.64
CA ALA A 129 8.12 -28.88 -33.26
C ALA A 129 6.76 -28.23 -32.99
N GLU A 130 5.72 -28.60 -33.76
CA GLU A 130 4.35 -28.17 -33.49
C GLU A 130 3.82 -28.76 -32.16
N TYR A 131 4.09 -30.04 -31.90
CA TYR A 131 3.73 -30.68 -30.64
C TYR A 131 4.39 -30.01 -29.44
N GLU A 132 5.69 -29.73 -29.50
CA GLU A 132 6.39 -29.04 -28.42
C GLU A 132 5.79 -27.66 -28.14
N ARG A 133 5.51 -26.87 -29.19
CA ARG A 133 4.93 -25.54 -29.07
C ARG A 133 3.50 -25.55 -28.48
N LYS A 134 2.69 -26.53 -28.85
CA LYS A 134 1.28 -26.63 -28.38
C LYS A 134 1.12 -27.40 -27.07
N SER A 135 2.03 -28.32 -26.77
CA SER A 135 1.92 -29.20 -25.60
C SER A 135 2.68 -28.70 -24.39
N LEU A 136 3.81 -28.03 -24.58
CA LEU A 136 4.61 -27.50 -23.48
C LEU A 136 4.18 -26.07 -23.18
N VAL A 137 3.68 -25.85 -21.97
CA VAL A 137 3.40 -24.50 -21.52
C VAL A 137 4.59 -23.98 -20.73
N LEU A 138 5.25 -22.98 -21.31
CA LEU A 138 6.49 -22.40 -20.80
C LEU A 138 6.22 -21.06 -20.11
N SER A 139 7.06 -20.70 -19.16
CA SER A 139 7.03 -19.39 -18.54
C SER A 139 7.50 -18.30 -19.52
N PRO A 140 6.72 -17.24 -19.76
CA PRO A 140 7.16 -16.11 -20.58
C PRO A 140 8.13 -15.16 -19.84
N VAL A 141 8.16 -15.22 -18.51
CA VAL A 141 8.91 -14.29 -17.64
C VAL A 141 9.64 -15.04 -16.52
N SER A 142 10.65 -14.42 -15.93
CA SER A 142 11.23 -14.90 -14.67
C SER A 142 10.50 -14.26 -13.49
N GLY A 143 10.28 -15.03 -12.42
CA GLY A 143 9.61 -14.51 -11.23
C GLY A 143 8.92 -15.56 -10.38
N VAL A 144 7.99 -15.14 -9.53
CA VAL A 144 7.33 -16.03 -8.56
C VAL A 144 5.91 -16.37 -9.00
N VAL A 145 5.55 -17.65 -8.93
CA VAL A 145 4.21 -18.14 -9.27
C VAL A 145 3.20 -17.66 -8.24
N LEU A 146 2.27 -16.81 -8.64
CA LEU A 146 1.18 -16.28 -7.82
C LEU A 146 -0.02 -17.24 -7.78
N SER A 147 -0.34 -17.84 -8.93
CA SER A 147 -1.40 -18.84 -9.05
C SER A 147 -1.02 -19.88 -10.10
N ALA A 148 -1.50 -21.10 -9.92
CA ALA A 148 -1.37 -22.19 -10.89
C ALA A 148 -2.61 -23.08 -10.83
N ARG A 149 -3.09 -23.54 -11.98
CA ARG A 149 -4.14 -24.55 -12.12
C ARG A 149 -3.70 -25.91 -11.58
N ARG A 150 -4.66 -26.81 -11.35
CA ARG A 150 -4.35 -28.15 -10.85
C ARG A 150 -4.10 -29.11 -12.01
N THR A 151 -3.33 -30.15 -11.72
CA THR A 151 -3.26 -31.35 -12.58
C THR A 151 -4.67 -31.94 -12.74
N ASP A 152 -4.93 -32.50 -13.91
CA ASP A 152 -6.20 -33.09 -14.38
C ASP A 152 -7.33 -32.09 -14.69
N GLU A 153 -7.07 -30.78 -14.58
CA GLU A 153 -8.02 -29.74 -15.00
C GLU A 153 -7.99 -29.57 -16.53
N THR A 154 -9.16 -29.38 -17.14
CA THR A 154 -9.29 -29.08 -18.56
C THR A 154 -9.31 -27.57 -18.75
N VAL A 155 -8.50 -27.08 -19.67
CA VAL A 155 -8.39 -25.64 -19.98
C VAL A 155 -8.51 -25.38 -21.48
N THR A 156 -8.92 -24.18 -21.82
CA THR A 156 -9.04 -23.67 -23.20
C THR A 156 -7.90 -22.71 -23.55
N GLU A 157 -7.79 -22.34 -24.82
CA GLU A 157 -6.78 -21.39 -25.35
C GLU A 157 -6.96 -19.95 -24.87
N THR A 158 -8.00 -19.66 -24.10
CA THR A 158 -8.28 -18.34 -23.52
C THR A 158 -8.12 -18.31 -22.00
N GLU A 159 -7.96 -19.48 -21.38
CA GLU A 159 -7.92 -19.59 -19.93
C GLU A 159 -6.49 -19.50 -19.41
N VAL A 160 -6.32 -18.68 -18.37
CA VAL A 160 -5.04 -18.53 -17.68
C VAL A 160 -4.76 -19.80 -16.85
N ILE A 161 -3.62 -20.42 -17.12
CA ILE A 161 -3.16 -21.62 -16.40
C ILE A 161 -2.25 -21.30 -15.21
N ALA A 162 -1.53 -20.18 -15.28
CA ALA A 162 -0.65 -19.71 -14.23
C ALA A 162 -0.49 -18.19 -14.32
N THR A 163 -0.36 -17.54 -13.18
CA THR A 163 -0.04 -16.12 -13.09
C THR A 163 1.31 -15.99 -12.38
N ILE A 164 2.24 -15.26 -12.99
CA ILE A 164 3.61 -15.12 -12.50
C ILE A 164 3.87 -13.65 -12.22
N VAL A 165 4.26 -13.34 -11.00
CA VAL A 165 4.78 -12.02 -10.64
C VAL A 165 6.13 -11.86 -11.31
N LYS A 166 6.26 -10.89 -12.23
CA LYS A 166 7.53 -10.58 -12.88
C LYS A 166 8.49 -10.08 -11.80
N MET A 167 9.67 -10.68 -11.71
CA MET A 167 10.75 -10.18 -10.89
C MET A 167 12.01 -10.13 -11.73
N GLU A 168 12.57 -8.93 -11.88
CA GLU A 168 13.96 -8.82 -12.30
C GLU A 168 14.89 -9.18 -11.14
N GLU A 169 15.96 -9.91 -11.44
CA GLU A 169 16.89 -10.51 -10.47
C GLU A 169 17.56 -9.48 -9.54
N TYR A 170 17.43 -8.17 -9.83
CA TYR A 170 18.06 -7.08 -9.09
C TYR A 170 17.20 -5.82 -8.84
N ALA A 171 15.92 -5.76 -9.25
CA ALA A 171 15.19 -4.47 -9.31
C ALA A 171 13.94 -4.31 -8.41
N ASP A 172 13.21 -5.36 -8.05
CA ASP A 172 11.75 -5.17 -7.83
C ASP A 172 11.17 -5.53 -6.47
N GLN A 173 11.94 -5.56 -5.39
CA GLN A 173 11.40 -6.25 -4.20
C GLN A 173 10.35 -5.46 -3.40
N HIS A 174 10.18 -4.14 -3.58
CA HIS A 174 9.39 -3.37 -2.60
C HIS A 174 8.69 -2.14 -3.20
N GLN A 175 7.75 -2.35 -4.14
CA GLN A 175 6.81 -1.30 -4.54
C GLN A 175 5.43 -1.50 -3.89
N VAL A 176 4.73 -0.39 -3.69
CA VAL A 176 3.35 -0.34 -3.24
C VAL A 176 2.54 0.38 -4.28
N ILE A 177 1.46 -0.26 -4.73
CA ILE A 177 0.50 0.32 -5.66
C ILE A 177 -0.71 0.75 -4.85
N THR A 178 -1.15 1.99 -5.07
CA THR A 178 -2.37 2.55 -4.48
C THR A 178 -3.16 3.29 -5.54
N TYR A 179 -4.46 3.42 -5.33
CA TYR A 179 -5.34 4.18 -6.21
C TYR A 179 -5.90 5.35 -5.41
N VAL A 180 -5.71 6.55 -5.94
CA VAL A 180 -6.17 7.77 -5.28
C VAL A 180 -7.10 8.56 -6.21
N PRO A 181 -8.14 9.20 -5.67
CA PRO A 181 -9.05 10.01 -6.48
C PRO A 181 -8.30 11.09 -7.26
N ILE A 182 -8.73 11.40 -8.48
CA ILE A 182 -8.01 12.34 -9.36
C ILE A 182 -7.87 13.73 -8.73
N ALA A 183 -8.84 14.17 -7.91
CA ALA A 183 -8.79 15.43 -7.18
C ALA A 183 -7.67 15.44 -6.13
N VAL A 184 -7.40 14.30 -5.51
CA VAL A 184 -6.32 14.10 -4.54
C VAL A 184 -4.98 13.99 -5.26
N ALA A 185 -4.92 13.26 -6.38
CA ALA A 185 -3.74 13.09 -7.21
C ALA A 185 -3.12 14.42 -7.69
N GLN A 186 -3.94 15.43 -7.98
CA GLN A 186 -3.45 16.76 -8.40
C GLN A 186 -2.58 17.46 -7.35
N ARG A 187 -2.71 17.08 -6.08
CA ARG A 187 -1.91 17.60 -4.98
C ARG A 187 -0.62 16.81 -4.79
N LEU A 188 -0.53 15.62 -5.37
CA LEU A 188 0.62 14.73 -5.25
C LEU A 188 1.70 15.07 -6.27
N LYS A 189 2.95 14.80 -5.91
CA LYS A 189 4.11 14.93 -6.78
C LYS A 189 5.04 13.74 -6.55
N GLU A 190 5.74 13.34 -7.61
CA GLU A 190 6.85 12.40 -7.49
C GLU A 190 7.90 12.93 -6.48
N GLY A 191 8.49 12.01 -5.73
CA GLY A 191 9.42 12.30 -4.65
C GLY A 191 8.79 12.63 -3.30
N MET A 192 7.46 12.81 -3.20
CA MET A 192 6.80 12.99 -1.90
C MET A 192 7.02 11.79 -0.98
N GLU A 193 7.27 12.05 0.31
CA GLU A 193 7.46 11.01 1.31
C GLU A 193 6.14 10.28 1.59
N VAL A 194 6.23 8.95 1.63
CA VAL A 194 5.11 8.08 1.97
C VAL A 194 5.52 7.18 3.11
N GLN A 195 4.65 7.10 4.11
CA GLN A 195 4.82 6.22 5.25
C GLN A 195 3.88 5.03 5.08
N VAL A 196 4.45 3.84 4.94
CA VAL A 196 3.72 2.61 4.60
C VAL A 196 3.69 1.69 5.81
N SER A 197 2.49 1.28 6.23
CA SER A 197 2.31 0.35 7.33
C SER A 197 1.48 -0.87 6.89
N PRO A 198 2.02 -2.10 6.98
CA PRO A 198 1.25 -3.30 6.73
C PRO A 198 0.07 -3.44 7.68
N GLU A 199 -1.09 -3.89 7.21
CA GLU A 199 -2.29 -3.98 8.06
C GLU A 199 -2.14 -4.97 9.24
N PHE A 200 -1.38 -6.05 9.03
CA PHE A 200 -1.11 -7.03 10.09
C PHE A 200 -0.13 -6.52 11.15
N ALA A 201 0.54 -5.39 10.91
CA ALA A 201 1.57 -4.82 11.75
C ALA A 201 1.21 -3.37 12.15
N PRO A 202 0.45 -3.18 13.24
CA PRO A 202 0.01 -1.85 13.68
C PRO A 202 1.18 -0.89 13.87
N ARG A 203 1.01 0.33 13.34
CA ARG A 203 2.05 1.37 13.31
C ARG A 203 2.53 1.77 14.71
N GLU A 204 1.64 1.75 15.69
CA GLU A 204 1.94 2.12 17.08
C GLU A 204 2.92 1.14 17.72
N LYS A 205 2.97 -0.11 17.23
CA LYS A 205 3.82 -1.17 17.77
C LYS A 205 5.07 -1.41 16.91
N PHE A 206 4.91 -1.41 15.58
CA PHE A 206 5.96 -1.80 14.63
C PHE A 206 6.54 -0.63 13.83
N GLY A 207 5.94 0.56 13.92
CA GLY A 207 6.32 1.71 13.11
C GLY A 207 5.81 1.61 11.68
N PHE A 208 6.53 2.25 10.77
CA PHE A 208 6.20 2.32 9.35
C PHE A 208 7.46 2.15 8.51
N ILE A 209 7.28 1.81 7.25
CA ILE A 209 8.31 1.71 6.22
C ILE A 209 8.36 3.07 5.51
N TYR A 210 9.57 3.61 5.33
CA TYR A 210 9.74 4.81 4.53
C TYR A 210 9.63 4.47 3.05
N GLY A 211 8.96 5.32 2.28
CA GLY A 211 8.88 5.23 0.83
C GLY A 211 8.73 6.59 0.19
N HIS A 212 8.71 6.62 -1.14
CA HIS A 212 8.52 7.83 -1.92
C HIS A 212 7.66 7.55 -3.15
N ILE A 213 6.89 8.54 -3.58
CA ILE A 213 6.13 8.44 -4.83
C ILE A 213 7.11 8.40 -6.00
N THR A 214 7.01 7.38 -6.84
CA THR A 214 7.83 7.20 -8.04
C THR A 214 7.05 7.38 -9.34
N GLY A 215 5.72 7.28 -9.28
CA GLY A 215 4.88 7.52 -10.45
C GLY A 215 3.45 7.86 -10.06
N ILE A 216 2.84 8.76 -10.84
CA ILE A 216 1.44 9.13 -10.71
C ILE A 216 0.80 8.99 -12.09
N GLY A 217 -0.21 8.13 -12.19
CA GLY A 217 -0.99 7.93 -13.41
C GLY A 217 -1.75 9.20 -13.79
N THR A 218 -1.84 9.45 -15.10
CA THR A 218 -2.56 10.61 -15.65
C THR A 218 -3.99 10.29 -16.08
N TYR A 219 -4.35 9.01 -16.11
CA TYR A 219 -5.65 8.52 -16.56
C TYR A 219 -6.33 7.71 -15.47
N PRO A 220 -7.67 7.84 -15.32
CA PRO A 220 -8.42 6.98 -14.41
C PRO A 220 -8.23 5.50 -14.77
N VAL A 221 -8.03 4.67 -13.77
CA VAL A 221 -7.91 3.22 -13.95
C VAL A 221 -9.28 2.56 -14.02
N SER A 222 -9.40 1.54 -14.86
CA SER A 222 -10.56 0.65 -14.89
C SER A 222 -10.35 -0.57 -13.98
N GLU A 223 -11.42 -1.31 -13.70
CA GLU A 223 -11.34 -2.59 -12.98
C GLU A 223 -10.46 -3.61 -13.72
N GLU A 224 -10.53 -3.63 -15.06
CA GLU A 224 -9.70 -4.50 -15.90
C GLU A 224 -8.21 -4.16 -15.78
N ASP A 225 -7.86 -2.87 -15.72
CA ASP A 225 -6.47 -2.43 -15.52
C ASP A 225 -5.92 -2.91 -14.17
N ILE A 226 -6.71 -2.76 -13.10
CA ILE A 226 -6.32 -3.19 -11.75
C ILE A 226 -6.11 -4.70 -11.73
N LEU A 227 -7.03 -5.47 -12.33
CA LEU A 227 -6.93 -6.93 -12.46
C LEU A 227 -5.70 -7.36 -13.26
N ALA A 228 -5.35 -6.64 -14.33
CA ALA A 228 -4.17 -6.92 -15.14
C ALA A 228 -2.87 -6.69 -14.34
N VAL A 229 -2.85 -5.70 -13.45
CA VAL A 229 -1.69 -5.42 -12.60
C VAL A 229 -1.54 -6.48 -11.50
N VAL A 230 -2.59 -6.75 -10.73
CA VAL A 230 -2.51 -7.63 -9.53
C VAL A 230 -2.73 -9.12 -9.83
N GLY A 231 -3.29 -9.45 -11.00
CA GLY A 231 -3.45 -10.81 -11.49
C GLY A 231 -4.56 -11.66 -10.86
N SER A 232 -5.24 -11.17 -9.82
CA SER A 232 -6.32 -11.89 -9.13
C SER A 232 -7.39 -10.94 -8.62
N MET A 233 -8.66 -11.33 -8.81
CA MET A 233 -9.82 -10.62 -8.27
C MET A 233 -9.77 -10.48 -6.74
N GLN A 234 -9.17 -11.42 -6.03
CA GLN A 234 -9.05 -11.36 -4.56
C GLN A 234 -8.15 -10.19 -4.11
N TYR A 235 -7.16 -9.82 -4.90
CA TYR A 235 -6.31 -8.66 -4.62
C TYR A 235 -6.94 -7.36 -5.13
N ALA A 236 -7.57 -7.41 -6.31
CA ALA A 236 -8.21 -6.25 -6.92
C ALA A 236 -9.38 -5.73 -6.08
N GLN A 237 -10.21 -6.62 -5.53
CA GLN A 237 -11.48 -6.26 -4.87
C GLN A 237 -11.35 -5.18 -3.79
N ARG A 238 -10.24 -5.17 -3.03
CA ARG A 238 -9.99 -4.15 -2.00
C ARG A 238 -9.33 -2.88 -2.51
N LEU A 239 -8.78 -2.93 -3.70
CA LEU A 239 -8.12 -1.79 -4.37
C LEU A 239 -9.06 -1.06 -5.31
N LEU A 240 -10.19 -1.68 -5.70
CA LEU A 240 -11.19 -1.08 -6.56
C LEU A 240 -11.64 0.27 -5.99
N PRO A 241 -11.37 1.37 -6.69
CA PRO A 241 -11.74 2.68 -6.22
C PRO A 241 -13.25 2.91 -6.40
N ASN A 242 -13.88 3.61 -5.46
CA ASN A 242 -15.31 3.97 -5.54
C ASN A 242 -15.58 5.14 -6.49
N GLU A 243 -14.52 5.82 -6.94
CA GLU A 243 -14.58 7.02 -7.76
C GLU A 243 -13.39 7.06 -8.74
N ASN A 244 -13.44 7.95 -9.72
CA ASN A 244 -12.39 8.08 -10.74
C ASN A 244 -11.02 8.35 -10.09
N SER A 245 -10.20 7.31 -10.07
CA SER A 245 -8.92 7.30 -9.37
C SER A 245 -7.80 6.95 -10.33
N VAL A 246 -6.63 7.49 -10.06
CA VAL A 246 -5.42 7.20 -10.81
C VAL A 246 -4.51 6.29 -9.98
N GLU A 247 -3.72 5.48 -10.66
CA GLU A 247 -2.69 4.68 -10.02
C GLU A 247 -1.56 5.58 -9.49
N VAL A 248 -1.11 5.32 -8.27
CA VAL A 248 0.09 5.93 -7.70
C VAL A 248 1.02 4.82 -7.24
N ARG A 249 2.27 4.90 -7.69
CA ARG A 249 3.33 3.97 -7.36
C ARG A 249 4.25 4.57 -6.31
N VAL A 250 4.53 3.77 -5.29
CA VAL A 250 5.38 4.15 -4.17
C VAL A 250 6.49 3.12 -4.04
N THR A 251 7.73 3.57 -4.14
CA THR A 251 8.90 2.71 -3.91
C THR A 251 9.32 2.81 -2.45
N LEU A 252 9.41 1.65 -1.78
CA LEU A 252 9.87 1.57 -0.40
C LEU A 252 11.39 1.79 -0.37
N ALA A 253 11.85 2.55 0.62
CA ALA A 253 13.26 2.82 0.85
C ALA A 253 13.98 1.53 1.27
N VAL A 254 15.11 1.25 0.61
CA VAL A 254 15.92 0.07 0.87
C VAL A 254 16.84 0.30 2.07
N ASP A 255 16.98 -0.71 2.93
CA ASP A 255 17.96 -0.75 4.01
C ASP A 255 18.70 -2.10 3.96
N PRO A 256 19.95 -2.14 3.45
CA PRO A 256 20.74 -3.37 3.39
C PRO A 256 21.01 -4.02 4.75
N ALA A 257 20.89 -3.27 5.85
CA ALA A 257 21.07 -3.80 7.19
C ALA A 257 19.79 -4.43 7.76
N SER A 258 18.64 -4.21 7.11
CA SER A 258 17.37 -4.80 7.52
C SER A 258 17.21 -6.22 6.96
N PRO A 259 16.84 -7.23 7.76
CA PRO A 259 16.59 -8.59 7.27
C PRO A 259 15.53 -8.68 6.16
N ASN A 260 14.56 -7.77 6.14
CA ASN A 260 13.56 -7.67 5.08
C ASN A 260 13.91 -6.64 3.99
N GLY A 261 15.14 -6.11 3.97
CA GLY A 261 15.65 -5.24 2.92
C GLY A 261 15.03 -3.84 2.84
N VAL A 262 14.07 -3.49 3.71
CA VAL A 262 13.41 -2.18 3.70
C VAL A 262 13.69 -1.37 4.97
N ARG A 263 13.68 -0.06 4.82
CA ARG A 263 13.94 0.90 5.90
C ARG A 263 12.69 1.10 6.76
N TRP A 264 12.73 0.57 7.98
CA TRP A 264 11.71 0.79 8.99
C TRP A 264 12.02 1.96 9.91
N SER A 265 10.99 2.60 10.44
CA SER A 265 11.09 3.60 11.50
C SER A 265 11.37 3.00 12.89
N SER A 266 11.22 1.69 13.05
CA SER A 266 11.41 0.95 14.31
C SER A 266 12.06 -0.40 14.06
N ASP A 267 12.96 -0.81 14.94
CA ASP A 267 13.68 -2.09 14.81
C ASP A 267 12.77 -3.31 14.88
N LYS A 268 11.61 -3.20 15.53
CA LYS A 268 10.63 -4.30 15.62
C LYS A 268 10.08 -4.70 14.24
N GLY A 269 9.97 -3.75 13.31
CA GLY A 269 9.44 -4.00 11.97
C GLY A 269 10.45 -4.71 11.04
N LYS A 270 11.75 -4.57 11.30
CA LYS A 270 12.84 -5.12 10.46
C LYS A 270 12.81 -6.66 10.35
N ASN A 271 12.26 -7.34 11.36
CA ASN A 271 12.16 -8.81 11.42
C ASN A 271 10.84 -9.35 10.84
N LEU A 272 9.96 -8.49 10.32
CA LEU A 272 8.71 -8.93 9.72
C LEU A 272 8.95 -9.36 8.27
N THR A 273 8.41 -10.52 7.91
CA THR A 273 8.28 -10.93 6.50
C THR A 273 7.20 -10.09 5.83
N LEU A 274 7.51 -9.56 4.64
CA LEU A 274 6.57 -8.79 3.82
C LEU A 274 6.24 -9.59 2.55
N PRO A 275 5.24 -10.48 2.58
CA PRO A 275 4.80 -11.17 1.37
C PRO A 275 4.25 -10.20 0.33
N LEU A 276 4.41 -10.54 -0.94
CA LEU A 276 3.66 -9.89 -2.01
C LEU A 276 2.14 -10.07 -1.79
N GLY A 277 1.37 -9.08 -2.20
CA GLY A 277 -0.07 -9.04 -1.95
C GLY A 277 -0.44 -8.56 -0.54
N THR A 278 0.54 -8.16 0.28
CA THR A 278 0.28 -7.57 1.60
C THR A 278 -0.40 -6.22 1.45
N TYR A 279 -1.59 -6.09 2.05
CA TYR A 279 -2.29 -4.82 2.15
C TYR A 279 -1.61 -3.87 3.14
N CYS A 280 -1.52 -2.61 2.74
CA CYS A 280 -0.87 -1.55 3.49
C CYS A 280 -1.75 -0.32 3.59
N ARG A 281 -1.58 0.41 4.70
CA ARG A 281 -2.05 1.79 4.84
C ARG A 281 -0.91 2.73 4.53
N LEU A 282 -1.20 3.73 3.70
CA LEU A 282 -0.24 4.74 3.27
C LEU A 282 -0.63 6.08 3.89
N GLN A 283 0.37 6.80 4.39
CA GLN A 283 0.26 8.21 4.75
C GLN A 283 1.24 8.99 3.88
N ILE A 284 0.70 9.72 2.91
CA ILE A 284 1.47 10.54 1.97
C ILE A 284 1.62 11.93 2.57
N VAL A 285 2.85 12.37 2.81
CA VAL A 285 3.15 13.68 3.38
C VAL A 285 3.20 14.71 2.26
N VAL A 286 2.15 15.54 2.15
CA VAL A 286 1.98 16.51 1.04
C VAL A 286 2.76 17.79 1.33
N GLN A 287 2.59 18.31 2.54
CA GLN A 287 3.17 19.59 2.95
C GLN A 287 3.25 19.66 4.47
N ASN A 288 4.29 20.33 4.98
CA ASN A 288 4.39 20.67 6.39
C ASN A 288 3.91 22.10 6.61
N TYR A 289 2.84 22.27 7.39
CA TYR A 289 2.34 23.59 7.79
C TYR A 289 2.87 23.98 9.16
N ARG A 290 3.10 25.28 9.37
CA ARG A 290 3.29 25.81 10.73
C ARG A 290 1.92 26.03 11.36
N PRO A 291 1.68 25.66 12.63
CA PRO A 291 0.36 25.81 13.25
C PRO A 291 -0.24 27.23 13.13
N ILE A 292 0.60 28.27 13.15
CA ILE A 292 0.15 29.66 12.97
C ILE A 292 -0.52 29.93 11.61
N GLN A 293 -0.19 29.17 10.56
CA GLN A 293 -0.78 29.33 9.22
C GLN A 293 -2.21 28.79 9.11
N LEU A 294 -2.67 27.96 10.06
CA LEU A 294 -4.04 27.42 10.08
C LEU A 294 -5.03 28.35 10.80
N MET A 295 -4.54 29.36 11.53
CA MET A 295 -5.36 30.30 12.32
C MET A 295 -5.54 31.68 11.66
N LEU A 296 -4.85 31.94 10.56
CA LEU A 296 -4.92 33.17 9.75
C LEU A 296 -5.76 32.92 8.49
#